data_AF-A0A6B3GSJ7-F1
#
_entry.id   AF-A0A6B3GSJ7-F1
#
_cell.length_a   1.000
_cell.length_b   1.000
_cell.length_c   1.000
_cell.angle_alpha   90.00
_cell.angle_beta   90.00
_cell.angle_gamma   90.00
#
_symmetry.space_group_name_H-M   'P 1'
#
loop_
_entity.id
_entity.type
_entity.pdbx_description
1 polymer ?
#
loop_
_entity_poly.entity_id
_entity_poly.type
_entity_poly.pdbx_seq_one_letter_code
_entity_poly.pdbx_strand_id
1 'polypeptide(L)'
;DEADQMADMGFMPQVVALLKQVEADGQRMLFSATLDKNIDRLVKMFLTDPVVHSVDPSAGAVTTMEHHVLHVLDETDKKAVATKIAARDGRVIMFVDTKRAADRFAKRLLASGVRAAALHGGRSQPQR
;
A
#
# COMPACT_ATOMS: atom_id res chain seq x y z
N ASP A 1 8.39 -3.92 -12.34
CA ASP A 1 7.49 -2.86 -11.84
C ASP A 1 7.07 -3.23 -10.42
N GLU A 2 6.76 -2.25 -9.57
CA GLU A 2 6.46 -2.43 -8.13
C GLU A 2 7.46 -3.36 -7.40
N ALA A 3 8.76 -3.10 -7.58
CA ALA A 3 9.81 -3.97 -7.04
C ALA A 3 9.82 -4.08 -5.50
N ASP A 4 9.34 -3.04 -4.82
CA ASP A 4 9.13 -3.01 -3.37
C ASP A 4 8.02 -3.95 -2.93
N GLN A 5 6.88 -3.93 -3.63
CA GLN A 5 5.79 -4.86 -3.35
C GLN A 5 6.24 -6.31 -3.54
N MET A 6 7.02 -6.61 -4.60
CA MET A 6 7.58 -7.95 -4.79
C MET A 6 8.51 -8.36 -3.65
N ALA A 7 9.27 -7.41 -3.09
CA ALA A 7 10.12 -7.66 -1.92
C ALA A 7 9.28 -7.95 -0.66
N ASP A 8 8.25 -7.16 -0.40
CA ASP A 8 7.32 -7.33 0.72
C ASP A 8 6.59 -8.67 0.68
N MET A 9 6.28 -9.15 -0.52
CA MET A 9 5.67 -10.48 -0.75
C MET A 9 6.68 -11.64 -0.62
N GLY A 10 7.98 -11.36 -0.46
CA GLY A 10 9.03 -12.36 -0.33
C GLY A 10 9.45 -13.00 -1.66
N PHE A 11 9.18 -12.37 -2.80
CA PHE A 11 9.47 -12.93 -4.13
C PHE A 11 10.91 -12.69 -4.62
N MET A 12 11.76 -12.05 -3.82
CA MET A 12 13.13 -11.73 -4.21
C MET A 12 13.94 -12.93 -4.72
N PRO A 13 13.88 -14.12 -4.10
CA PRO A 13 14.60 -15.29 -4.62
C PRO A 13 14.17 -15.68 -6.04
N GLN A 14 12.86 -15.63 -6.32
CA GLN A 14 12.28 -15.99 -7.61
C GLN A 14 12.62 -14.92 -8.67
N VAL A 15 12.51 -13.64 -8.33
CA VAL A 15 12.88 -12.53 -9.22
C VAL A 15 14.35 -12.64 -9.63
N VAL A 16 15.25 -12.88 -8.67
CA VAL A 16 16.69 -13.07 -8.96
C VAL A 16 16.92 -14.29 -9.85
N ALA A 17 16.25 -15.42 -9.59
CA ALA A 17 16.39 -16.62 -10.39
C ALA A 17 15.92 -16.44 -11.84
N LEU A 18 14.85 -15.67 -12.06
CA LEU A 18 14.35 -15.34 -13.40
C LEU A 18 15.28 -14.38 -14.13
N LEU A 19 15.73 -13.30 -13.48
CA LEU A 19 16.61 -12.31 -14.11
C LEU A 19 17.97 -12.90 -14.51
N LYS A 20 18.47 -13.92 -13.79
CA LYS A 20 19.69 -14.65 -14.16
C LYS A 20 19.57 -15.48 -15.44
N GLN A 21 18.36 -15.77 -15.90
CA GLN A 21 18.10 -16.50 -17.14
C GLN A 21 17.92 -15.57 -18.35
N VAL A 22 17.89 -14.25 -18.12
CA VAL A 22 17.77 -13.25 -19.18
C VAL A 22 19.16 -12.88 -19.69
N GLU A 23 19.28 -12.64 -21.00
CA GLU A 23 20.50 -12.17 -21.66
C GLU A 23 21.12 -10.97 -20.92
N ALA A 24 22.44 -11.00 -20.77
CA ALA A 24 23.19 -10.04 -19.95
C ALA A 24 23.10 -8.60 -20.49
N ASP A 25 23.07 -8.44 -21.81
CA ASP A 25 23.17 -7.15 -22.51
C ASP A 25 21.81 -6.50 -22.84
N GLY A 26 20.73 -7.02 -22.25
CA GLY A 26 19.38 -6.47 -22.41
C GLY A 26 19.20 -5.14 -21.66
N GLN A 27 18.42 -4.23 -22.24
CA GLN A 27 17.94 -3.04 -21.52
C GLN A 27 16.97 -3.46 -20.42
N ARG A 28 17.21 -3.00 -19.19
CA ARG A 28 16.37 -3.29 -18.03
C ARG A 28 15.90 -1.99 -17.40
N MET A 29 14.63 -1.98 -17.02
CA MET A 29 14.02 -0.89 -16.27
C MET A 29 13.49 -1.42 -14.95
N LEU A 30 13.82 -0.74 -13.87
CA LEU A 30 13.30 -1.03 -12.54
C LEU A 30 12.43 0.14 -12.11
N PHE A 31 11.20 -0.18 -11.74
CA PHE A 31 10.25 0.78 -11.21
C PHE A 31 9.88 0.34 -9.80
N SER A 32 9.92 1.28 -8.86
CA SER A 32 9.59 1.07 -7.46
C SER A 32 9.15 2.38 -6.82
N ALA A 33 8.22 2.32 -5.88
CA ALA A 33 7.80 3.51 -5.12
C ALA A 33 8.77 3.82 -3.97
N THR A 34 9.44 2.79 -3.44
CA THR A 34 10.45 2.90 -2.39
C THR A 34 11.78 2.31 -2.84
N LEU A 35 12.89 2.77 -2.25
CA LEU A 35 14.23 2.20 -2.45
C LEU A 35 14.71 1.68 -1.09
N ASP A 36 14.41 0.42 -0.81
CA ASP A 36 14.91 -0.28 0.37
C ASP A 36 16.19 -1.09 0.04
N LYS A 37 16.76 -1.74 1.06
CA LYS A 37 17.98 -2.56 0.89
C LYS A 37 17.80 -3.72 -0.09
N ASN A 38 16.59 -4.24 -0.24
CA ASN A 38 16.33 -5.37 -1.14
C ASN A 38 16.37 -4.93 -2.60
N ILE A 39 15.87 -3.73 -2.88
CA ILE A 39 15.88 -3.16 -4.23
C ILE A 39 17.28 -2.69 -4.62
N ASP A 40 18.03 -2.10 -3.70
CA ASP A 40 19.44 -1.74 -3.93
C ASP A 40 20.25 -2.95 -4.42
N ARG A 41 19.94 -4.14 -3.91
CA ARG A 41 20.56 -5.39 -4.35
C ARG A 41 20.19 -5.74 -5.80
N LEU A 42 18.93 -5.59 -6.19
CA LEU A 42 18.51 -5.83 -7.58
C LEU A 42 19.17 -4.85 -8.55
N VAL A 43 19.21 -3.57 -8.18
CA VAL A 43 19.87 -2.52 -8.97
C VAL A 43 21.32 -2.89 -9.22
N LYS A 44 22.08 -3.22 -8.16
CA LYS A 44 23.51 -3.59 -8.28
C LYS A 44 23.75 -4.87 -9.07
N MET A 45 22.83 -5.83 -9.01
CA MET A 45 23.00 -7.13 -9.67
C MET A 45 22.61 -7.12 -11.14
N PHE A 46 21.62 -6.32 -11.53
CA PHE A 46 20.99 -6.44 -12.85
C PHE A 46 20.98 -5.16 -13.66
N LEU A 47 21.21 -3.98 -13.09
CA LEU A 47 21.32 -2.74 -13.86
C LEU A 47 22.79 -2.36 -14.06
N THR A 48 23.13 -2.04 -15.30
CA THR A 48 24.46 -1.55 -15.69
C THR A 48 24.35 -0.05 -15.94
N ASP A 49 25.13 0.74 -15.20
CA ASP A 49 25.14 2.22 -15.28
C ASP A 49 23.73 2.86 -15.35
N PRO A 50 22.84 2.58 -14.37
CA PRO A 50 21.46 3.04 -14.45
C PRO A 50 21.36 4.56 -14.26
N VAL A 51 20.63 5.21 -15.16
CA VAL A 51 20.14 6.57 -14.93
C VAL A 51 18.98 6.51 -13.95
N VAL A 52 19.15 7.12 -12.79
CA VAL A 52 18.10 7.21 -11.77
C VAL A 52 17.22 8.43 -12.06
N HIS A 53 15.92 8.19 -12.27
CA HIS A 53 14.92 9.22 -12.35
C HIS A 53 13.94 9.06 -11.19
N SER A 54 13.86 10.08 -10.34
CA SER A 54 12.89 10.14 -9.24
C SER A 54 12.00 11.36 -9.44
N VAL A 55 10.70 11.18 -9.28
CA VAL A 55 9.71 12.26 -9.43
C VAL A 55 9.67 13.16 -8.19
N ASP A 56 10.29 12.74 -7.07
CA ASP A 56 10.54 13.57 -5.89
C ASP A 56 11.82 13.11 -5.16
N PRO A 57 12.58 13.99 -4.50
CA PRO A 57 13.58 13.57 -3.53
C PRO A 57 12.88 12.89 -2.35
N SER A 58 13.34 11.71 -1.94
CA SER A 58 12.85 11.02 -0.73
C SER A 58 13.24 11.71 0.59
N ALA A 59 13.48 13.01 0.58
CA ALA A 59 13.93 13.80 1.70
C ALA A 59 12.79 14.70 2.21
N GLY A 60 11.92 14.09 3.01
CA GLY A 60 10.89 14.79 3.75
C GLY A 60 9.72 13.85 3.94
N ALA A 61 9.66 13.18 5.10
CA ALA A 61 8.38 12.72 5.63
C ALA A 61 7.37 13.82 5.34
N VAL A 62 6.32 13.53 4.59
CA VAL A 62 5.27 14.46 4.16
C VAL A 62 4.94 15.36 5.34
N THR A 63 5.53 16.56 5.41
CA THR A 63 5.39 17.46 6.57
C THR A 63 4.00 18.07 6.62
N THR A 64 3.21 17.83 5.58
CA THR A 64 1.81 18.22 5.47
C THR A 64 0.84 17.19 6.07
N MET A 65 1.32 16.07 6.62
CA MET A 65 0.47 15.06 7.25
C MET A 65 0.53 15.17 8.79
N GLU A 66 -0.59 15.54 9.40
CA GLU A 66 -0.76 15.47 10.85
C GLU A 66 -1.12 14.04 11.26
N HIS A 67 -0.36 13.48 12.20
CA HIS A 67 -0.59 12.15 12.73
C HIS A 67 -1.22 12.24 14.12
N HIS A 68 -2.35 11.56 14.31
CA HIS A 68 -3.03 11.45 15.59
C HIS A 68 -3.16 9.98 16.00
N VAL A 69 -2.82 9.70 17.26
CA VAL A 69 -3.07 8.39 17.89
C VAL A 69 -4.18 8.57 18.92
N LEU A 70 -5.25 7.79 18.76
CA LEU A 70 -6.39 7.81 19.67
C LEU A 70 -6.37 6.54 20.52
N HIS A 71 -6.28 6.70 21.83
CA HIS A 71 -6.51 5.62 22.78
C HIS A 71 -8.02 5.49 23.00
N VAL A 72 -8.57 4.32 22.69
CA VAL A 72 -9.99 4.00 22.84
C VAL A 72 -10.17 3.00 23.97
N LEU A 73 -11.31 3.06 24.65
CA LEU A 73 -11.56 2.28 25.87
C LEU A 73 -11.72 0.79 25.58
N ASP A 74 -12.53 0.47 24.57
CA ASP A 74 -12.85 -0.88 24.17
C ASP A 74 -13.27 -0.96 22.69
N GLU A 75 -13.66 -2.15 22.24
CA GLU A 75 -14.12 -2.38 20.88
C GLU A 75 -15.45 -1.68 20.53
N THR A 76 -16.28 -1.33 21.49
CA THR A 76 -17.51 -0.55 21.25
C THR A 76 -17.17 0.91 21.00
N ASP A 77 -16.33 1.47 21.85
CA ASP A 77 -15.82 2.84 21.74
C ASP A 77 -15.03 3.04 20.43
N LYS A 78 -14.13 2.11 20.11
CA LYS A 78 -13.41 2.08 18.83
C LYS A 78 -14.34 2.18 17.63
N LYS A 79 -15.48 1.47 17.67
CA LYS A 79 -16.47 1.50 16.59
C LYS A 79 -17.20 2.84 16.52
N ALA A 80 -17.53 3.44 17.65
CA ALA A 80 -18.15 4.76 17.70
C ALA A 80 -17.19 5.83 17.14
N VAL A 81 -15.94 5.87 17.61
CA VAL A 81 -14.89 6.80 17.17
C VAL A 81 -14.62 6.64 15.67
N ALA A 82 -14.42 5.41 15.19
CA ALA A 82 -14.19 5.16 13.76
C ALA A 82 -15.38 5.61 12.89
N THR A 83 -16.61 5.46 13.36
CA THR A 83 -17.82 5.92 12.63
C THR A 83 -17.86 7.45 12.57
N LYS A 84 -17.50 8.14 13.66
CA LYS A 84 -17.41 9.60 13.70
C LYS A 84 -16.33 10.13 12.73
N ILE A 85 -15.17 9.48 12.69
CA ILE A 85 -14.11 9.82 11.72
C ILE A 85 -14.58 9.62 10.29
N ALA A 86 -15.28 8.51 10.01
CA ALA A 86 -15.83 8.21 8.69
C ALA A 86 -16.91 9.21 8.23
N ALA A 87 -17.66 9.79 9.17
CA ALA A 87 -18.75 10.72 8.90
C ALA A 87 -18.31 12.18 8.70
N ARG A 88 -17.01 12.48 8.80
CA ARG A 88 -16.49 13.84 8.59
C ARG A 88 -16.71 14.31 7.15
N ASP A 89 -16.68 15.62 6.94
CA ASP A 89 -16.74 16.19 5.61
C ASP A 89 -15.54 15.77 4.74
N GLY A 90 -15.82 15.51 3.47
CA GLY A 90 -14.84 15.07 2.49
C GLY A 90 -14.75 13.55 2.32
N ARG A 91 -13.77 13.10 1.54
CA ARG A 91 -13.54 11.67 1.27
C ARG A 91 -12.57 11.10 2.31
N VAL A 92 -12.87 9.90 2.81
CA VAL A 92 -12.07 9.19 3.80
C VAL A 92 -11.72 7.81 3.28
N ILE A 93 -10.45 7.43 3.38
CA ILE A 93 -10.00 6.06 3.18
C ILE A 93 -9.67 5.50 4.56
N MET A 94 -10.25 4.34 4.90
CA MET A 94 -10.03 3.67 6.16
C MET A 94 -9.47 2.27 5.91
N PHE A 95 -8.30 2.00 6.46
CA PHE A 95 -7.64 0.69 6.37
C PHE A 95 -8.04 -0.19 7.56
N VAL A 96 -8.29 -1.46 7.29
CA VAL A 96 -8.60 -2.49 8.30
C VAL A 96 -7.93 -3.79 7.93
N ASP A 97 -7.56 -4.58 8.94
CA ASP A 97 -6.65 -5.73 8.77
C ASP A 97 -7.18 -6.86 7.88
N THR A 98 -8.51 -7.00 7.75
CA THR A 98 -9.10 -8.14 7.02
C THR A 98 -10.24 -7.73 6.10
N LYS A 99 -10.38 -8.47 5.00
CA LYS A 99 -11.50 -8.35 4.04
C LYS A 99 -12.86 -8.42 4.75
N ARG A 100 -13.01 -9.37 5.67
CA ARG A 100 -14.23 -9.55 6.47
C ARG A 100 -14.51 -8.36 7.39
N ALA A 101 -13.47 -7.74 7.96
CA ALA A 101 -13.62 -6.53 8.77
C ALA A 101 -14.07 -5.34 7.90
N ALA A 102 -13.52 -5.20 6.69
CA ALA A 102 -13.91 -4.15 5.75
C ALA A 102 -15.39 -4.25 5.39
N ASP A 103 -15.87 -5.45 5.02
CA ASP A 103 -17.28 -5.71 4.72
C ASP A 103 -18.22 -5.37 5.89
N ARG A 104 -17.87 -5.84 7.10
CA ARG A 104 -18.69 -5.57 8.30
C ARG A 104 -18.70 -4.08 8.63
N PHE A 105 -17.56 -3.41 8.49
CA PHE A 105 -17.45 -2.00 8.83
C PHE A 105 -18.23 -1.13 7.84
N ALA A 106 -18.12 -1.38 6.54
CA ALA A 106 -18.92 -0.69 5.52
C ALA A 106 -20.43 -0.86 5.75
N LYS A 107 -20.89 -2.08 6.09
CA LYS A 107 -22.30 -2.32 6.46
C LYS A 107 -22.73 -1.50 7.68
N ARG A 108 -21.87 -1.39 8.70
CA ARG A 108 -22.16 -0.56 9.88
C ARG A 108 -22.28 0.91 9.51
N LEU A 109 -21.34 1.44 8.73
CA LEU A 109 -21.36 2.82 8.28
C LEU A 109 -22.66 3.14 7.53
N LEU A 110 -23.07 2.28 6.59
CA LEU A 110 -24.34 2.40 5.87
C LEU A 110 -25.55 2.40 6.82
N ALA A 111 -25.57 1.49 7.80
CA ALA A 111 -26.64 1.45 8.82
C ALA A 111 -26.68 2.71 9.72
N SER A 112 -25.55 3.42 9.86
CA SER A 112 -25.44 4.69 10.56
C SER A 112 -25.63 5.92 9.66
N GLY A 113 -26.04 5.74 8.40
CA GLY A 113 -26.27 6.83 7.44
C GLY A 113 -25.01 7.36 6.74
N VAL A 114 -23.85 6.75 6.98
CA VAL A 114 -22.58 7.12 6.34
C VAL A 114 -22.43 6.32 5.05
N ARG A 115 -22.36 7.02 3.90
CA ARG A 115 -22.13 6.38 2.60
C ARG A 115 -20.72 5.80 2.55
N ALA A 116 -20.61 4.48 2.49
CA ALA A 116 -19.34 3.77 2.45
C ALA A 116 -19.40 2.52 1.57
N ALA A 117 -18.25 2.15 0.99
CA ALA A 117 -18.04 0.91 0.28
C ALA A 117 -16.76 0.23 0.79
N ALA A 118 -16.73 -1.10 0.75
CA ALA A 118 -15.55 -1.89 1.11
C ALA A 118 -14.74 -2.22 -0.14
N LEU A 119 -13.43 -1.92 -0.12
CA LEU A 119 -12.50 -2.25 -1.20
C LEU A 119 -11.55 -3.36 -0.74
N HIS A 120 -11.61 -4.53 -1.38
CA HIS A 120 -10.64 -5.61 -1.18
C HIS A 120 -10.63 -6.57 -2.37
N GLY A 121 -9.54 -7.32 -2.56
CA GLY A 121 -9.36 -8.25 -3.70
C GLY A 121 -10.36 -9.41 -3.80
N GLY A 122 -11.31 -9.53 -2.86
CA GLY A 122 -12.42 -10.48 -2.93
C GLY A 122 -13.71 -9.91 -3.52
N ARG A 123 -13.77 -8.59 -3.76
CA ARG A 123 -14.87 -7.96 -4.50
C ARG A 123 -14.66 -8.17 -6.00
N SER A 124 -15.72 -8.55 -6.71
CA SER A 124 -15.70 -8.56 -8.18
C SER A 124 -15.49 -7.15 -8.73
N GLN A 125 -15.02 -7.02 -9.96
CA GLN A 125 -14.73 -5.71 -10.55
C GLN A 125 -15.94 -4.76 -10.61
N PRO A 126 -17.19 -5.25 -10.84
CA PRO A 126 -18.39 -4.41 -10.71
C PRO A 126 -18.74 -4.02 -9.26
N GLN A 127 -18.16 -4.69 -8.27
CA GLN A 127 -18.39 -4.47 -6.83
C GLN A 127 -17.25 -3.71 -6.14
N ARG A 128 -16.20 -3.35 -6.87
CA ARG A 128 -15.11 -2.46 -6.42
C ARG A 128 -15.50 -1.03 -6.70
#